data_AF-A0A1Y4HDU4-F1
#
_entry.id   AF-A0A1Y4HDU4-F1
#
_cell.length_a   1.000
_cell.length_b   1.000
_cell.length_c   1.000
_cell.angle_alpha   90.00
_cell.angle_beta   90.00
_cell.angle_gamma   90.00
#
_symmetry.space_group_name_H-M   'P 1'
#
loop_
_entity.id
_entity.type
_entity.pdbx_description
1 polymer ?
#
loop_
_entity_poly.entity_id
_entity_poly.type
_entity_poly.pdbx_seq_one_letter_code
_entity_poly.pdbx_strand_id
1 'polypeptide(L)' 'MEARMKRAVEVYHESPENLEKRIRQIDKKRMDYYHFFEKKEPLWTEHFDLCINTGKLGINAAVQSICGVYRSMISPAE' A
#
# COMPACT_ATOMS: atom_id res chain seq x y z
N MET A 1 1.22 5.18 10.11
CA MET A 1 1.49 3.97 10.91
C MET A 1 0.27 3.60 11.74
N GLU A 2 -0.29 4.53 12.51
CA GLU A 2 -1.47 4.36 13.39
C GLU A 2 -2.63 3.58 12.75
N ALA A 3 -3.13 4.02 11.58
CA ALA A 3 -4.24 3.33 10.89
C ALA A 3 -3.94 1.85 10.57
N ARG A 4 -2.67 1.51 10.32
CA ARG A 4 -2.23 0.13 10.04
C ARG A 4 -2.20 -0.70 11.32
N MET A 5 -1.72 -0.13 12.42
CA MET A 5 -1.70 -0.78 13.73
C MET A 5 -3.12 -1.02 14.25
N LYS A 6 -3.99 -0.01 14.16
CA LYS A 6 -5.41 -0.13 14.52
C LYS A 6 -6.07 -1.29 13.77
N ARG A 7 -5.90 -1.35 12.44
CA ARG A 7 -6.42 -2.45 11.61
C ARG A 7 -5.86 -3.82 12.01
N ALA A 8 -4.56 -3.91 12.32
CA ALA A 8 -3.96 -5.18 12.71
C ALA A 8 -4.52 -5.72 14.04
N VAL A 9 -4.84 -4.85 14.99
CA VAL A 9 -5.50 -5.26 16.24
C VAL A 9 -6.98 -5.59 16.01
N GLU A 10 -7.72 -4.69 15.39
CA GLU A 10 -9.19 -4.80 15.29
C GLU A 10 -9.65 -5.87 14.31
N VAL A 11 -8.95 -6.03 13.19
CA VAL A 11 -9.37 -6.91 12.08
C VAL A 11 -8.58 -8.22 12.08
N TYR A 12 -7.28 -8.17 12.36
CA TYR A 12 -6.42 -9.36 12.32
C TYR A 12 -6.18 -9.98 13.71
N HIS A 13 -6.73 -9.36 14.77
CA HIS A 13 -6.58 -9.80 16.16
C HIS A 13 -5.12 -10.05 16.56
N GLU A 14 -4.21 -9.24 16.01
CA GLU A 14 -2.80 -9.31 16.33
C GLU A 14 -2.52 -8.72 17.72
N SER A 15 -1.56 -9.31 18.45
CA SER A 15 -1.08 -8.73 19.70
C SER A 15 -0.53 -7.31 19.46
N PRO A 16 -0.91 -6.32 20.29
CA PRO A 16 -0.39 -4.96 20.19
C PRO A 16 1.11 -4.87 20.55
N GLU A 17 1.65 -5.88 21.24
CA GLU A 17 3.04 -5.90 21.65
C GLU A 17 3.98 -5.94 20.44
N ASN A 18 4.91 -4.99 20.36
CA ASN A 18 5.88 -4.87 19.26
C ASN A 18 5.26 -4.76 17.86
N LEU A 19 3.98 -4.41 17.75
CA LEU A 19 3.24 -4.44 16.49
C LEU A 19 3.84 -3.52 15.43
N GLU A 20 4.27 -2.32 15.80
CA GLU A 20 4.94 -1.40 14.88
C GLU A 20 6.23 -2.00 14.30
N LYS A 21 7.06 -2.61 15.17
CA LYS A 21 8.30 -3.29 14.76
C LYS A 21 7.99 -4.41 13.78
N ARG A 22 6.94 -5.20 14.04
CA ARG A 22 6.51 -6.29 13.15
C ARG A 22 6.03 -5.76 11.79
N ILE A 23 5.24 -4.69 11.78
CA ILE A 23 4.80 -4.04 10.54
C ILE A 23 6.01 -3.59 9.71
N ARG A 24 6.99 -2.93 10.34
CA ARG A 24 8.22 -2.49 9.66
C ARG A 24 9.05 -3.66 9.13
N GLN A 25 9.11 -4.77 9.87
CA GLN A 25 9.80 -5.98 9.41
C GLN A 25 9.12 -6.61 8.18
N ILE A 26 7.79 -6.64 8.16
CA ILE A 26 7.02 -7.12 6.99
C ILE A 26 7.27 -6.22 5.78
N ASP A 27 7.23 -4.90 5.96
CA ASP A 27 7.50 -3.93 4.88
C ASP A 27 8.91 -4.13 4.33
N LYS A 28 9.91 -4.26 5.21
CA LYS A 28 11.28 -4.55 4.79
C LYS A 28 11.39 -5.85 4.01
N LYS A 29 10.79 -6.94 4.49
CA LYS A 29 10.81 -8.24 3.78
C LYS A 29 10.21 -8.16 2.38
N ARG A 30 9.10 -7.41 2.22
CA ARG A 30 8.48 -7.19 0.90
C ARG A 30 9.38 -6.38 -0.01
N MET A 31 9.96 -5.31 0.52
CA MET A 31 10.92 -4.45 -0.19
C MET A 31 12.14 -5.24 -0.67
N ASP A 32 12.71 -6.07 0.21
CA ASP A 32 13.85 -6.94 -0.12
C ASP A 32 13.47 -7.98 -1.20
N TYR A 33 12.25 -8.54 -1.15
CA TYR A 33 11.73 -9.45 -2.17
C TYR A 33 11.62 -8.77 -3.54
N TYR A 34 10.98 -7.60 -3.63
CA TYR A 34 10.86 -6.86 -4.89
C TYR A 34 12.23 -6.49 -5.45
N HIS A 35 13.14 -5.99 -4.61
CA HIS A 35 14.49 -5.66 -5.03
C HIS A 35 15.21 -6.88 -5.63
N PHE A 36 15.16 -8.03 -4.95
CA PHE A 36 15.83 -9.24 -5.41
C PHE A 36 15.37 -9.68 -6.80
N PHE A 37 14.05 -9.63 -7.09
CA PHE A 37 13.50 -10.13 -8.34
C PHE A 37 13.47 -9.09 -9.47
N GLU A 38 13.15 -7.83 -9.18
CA GLU A 38 13.05 -6.80 -10.21
C GLU A 38 14.40 -6.17 -10.56
N LYS A 39 15.43 -6.37 -9.72
CA LYS A 39 16.73 -5.66 -9.80
C LYS A 39 16.58 -4.14 -9.84
N LYS A 40 15.47 -3.64 -9.30
CA LYS A 40 15.12 -2.23 -9.24
C LYS A 40 15.18 -1.76 -7.80
N GLU A 41 15.52 -0.48 -7.61
CA GLU A 41 15.48 0.15 -6.29
C GLU A 41 14.01 0.24 -5.82
N PRO A 42 13.65 -0.38 -4.69
CA PRO A 42 12.27 -0.72 -4.35
C PRO A 42 11.43 0.45 -3.79
N LEU A 43 11.95 1.68 -3.84
CA LEU A 43 11.38 2.85 -3.16
C LEU A 43 10.86 3.95 -4.10
N TRP A 44 10.92 3.73 -5.41
CA TRP A 44 10.50 4.75 -6.36
C TRP A 44 9.00 4.62 -6.65
N THR A 45 8.23 5.62 -6.22
CA THR A 45 6.82 5.78 -6.58
C THR A 45 6.61 5.79 -8.10
N GLU A 46 7.67 6.06 -8.86
CA GLU A 46 7.71 6.03 -10.33
C GLU A 46 7.48 4.63 -10.93
N HIS A 47 7.60 3.56 -10.15
CA HIS A 47 7.30 2.20 -10.63
C HIS A 47 5.80 1.86 -10.62
N PHE A 48 4.97 2.75 -10.08
CA PHE A 48 3.53 2.56 -10.00
C PHE A 48 2.81 3.73 -10.66
N ASP A 49 1.79 3.45 -11.46
CA ASP A 49 0.93 4.50 -12.02
C ASP A 49 0.14 5.25 -10.93
N LEU A 50 -0.10 4.59 -9.79
CA LEU A 50 -0.87 5.13 -8.69
C LEU A 50 -0.44 4.57 -7.32
N CYS A 51 -0.15 5.47 -6.39
CA CYS A 51 0.10 5.15 -4.97
C CYS A 51 -0.97 5.81 -4.08
N ILE A 52 -1.61 5.05 -3.19
CA ILE A 52 -2.73 5.55 -2.37
C ILE A 52 -2.47 5.35 -0.88
N ASN A 53 -2.70 6.40 -0.09
CA ASN A 53 -2.74 6.30 1.37
C ASN A 53 -4.17 5.99 1.87
N THR A 54 -4.50 4.71 1.95
CA THR A 54 -5.82 4.24 2.40
C THR A 54 -6.12 4.56 3.87
N GLY A 55 -5.09 4.84 4.68
CA GLY A 55 -5.27 5.24 6.08
C GLY A 55 -5.86 6.65 6.23
N LYS A 56 -5.64 7.53 5.25
CA LYS A 56 -6.25 8.86 5.18
C LYS A 56 -7.55 8.85 4.36
N LEU A 57 -7.54 8.13 3.26
CA LEU A 57 -8.62 8.16 2.27
C LEU A 57 -9.81 7.26 2.65
N GLY A 58 -9.56 6.16 3.37
CA GLY A 58 -10.54 5.10 3.57
C GLY A 58 -10.68 4.18 2.35
N ILE A 59 -11.35 3.04 2.54
CA ILE A 59 -11.43 1.98 1.52
C ILE A 59 -12.31 2.39 0.34
N ASN A 60 -13.50 2.92 0.59
CA ASN A 60 -14.44 3.27 -0.49
C ASN A 60 -13.85 4.32 -1.45
N ALA A 61 -13.24 5.38 -0.91
CA ALA A 61 -12.61 6.40 -1.73
C ALA A 61 -11.35 5.88 -2.43
N ALA A 62 -10.57 4.97 -1.83
CA ALA A 62 -9.46 4.32 -2.53
C ALA A 62 -9.93 3.49 -3.74
N VAL A 63 -11.03 2.74 -3.61
CA VAL A 63 -11.63 2.00 -4.73
C VAL A 63 -12.07 2.97 -5.83
N GLN A 64 -12.74 4.06 -5.47
CA GLN A 64 -13.15 5.08 -6.44
C GLN A 64 -11.96 5.72 -7.16
N SER A 65 -10.86 6.02 -6.45
CA SER A 65 -9.64 6.54 -7.06
C SER A 65 -9.04 5.58 -8.09
N ILE A 66 -8.97 4.28 -7.77
CA ILE A 66 -8.46 3.26 -8.69
C ILE A 66 -9.36 3.18 -9.94
N CYS A 67 -10.68 3.11 -9.75
CA CYS A 67 -11.63 3.09 -10.87
C CYS A 67 -11.53 4.35 -11.74
N GLY A 68 -11.33 5.53 -11.13
CA GLY A 68 -11.16 6.79 -11.85
C GLY A 68 -9.92 6.77 -12.74
N VAL A 69 -8.76 6.41 -12.16
CA VAL A 69 -7.50 6.30 -12.92
C VAL A 69 -7.61 5.29 -14.06
N TYR A 70 -8.19 4.11 -13.79
CA TYR A 70 -8.38 3.10 -14.81
C TYR A 70 -9.24 3.59 -15.99
N ARG A 71 -10.35 4.30 -15.71
CA ARG A 71 -11.18 4.89 -16.77
C ARG A 71 -10.42 5.87 -17.63
N SER A 72 -9.60 6.73 -17.03
CA SER A 72 -8.75 7.69 -17.76
C SER A 72 -7.70 7.00 -18.64
N MET A 73 -7.27 5.79 -18.30
CA MET A 73 -6.30 5.02 -19.09
C MET A 73 -6.95 4.35 -20.33
N ILE A 74 -8.24 4.00 -20.25
CA ILE A 74 -8.94 3.26 -21.32
C ILE A 74 -9.80 4.15 -22.21
N SER A 75 -10.13 5.37 -21.78
CA SER A 75 -10.79 6.35 -22.65
C SER A 75 -9.76 6.90 -23.63
N PRO A 76 -10.01 6.81 -24.96
CA PRO A 76 -9.22 7.56 -25.92
C PRO A 76 -9.28 9.04 -25.54
N ALA A 77 -8.14 9.73 -25.55
CA ALA A 77 -8.15 11.19 -25.51
C ALA A 77 -9.03 11.67 -26.68
N GLU A 78 -10.12 12.37 -26.37
CA GLU A 78 -10.96 13.06 -27.36
C GLU A 78 -10.17 14.16 -28.07
#